data_AF-A0A1V4VQD8-F1
#
_entry.id   AF-A0A1V4VQD8-F1
#
_cell.length_a   1.000
_cell.length_b   1.000
_cell.length_c   1.000
_cell.angle_alpha   90.00
_cell.angle_beta   90.00
_cell.angle_gamma   90.00
#
_symmetry.space_group_name_H-M   'P 1'
#
loop_
_entity.id
_entity.type
_entity.pdbx_description
1 polymer ?
#
loop_
_entity_poly.entity_id
_entity_poly.type
_entity_poly.pdbx_seq_one_letter_code
_entity_poly.pdbx_strand_id
1 'polypeptide(L)'
;MFDSPRLHQEESRSISENVTWGQRKRFADGKVSLPYRRFLGYEKGPDGLPKIVESEAVTVRLIYRLFLEGKTPSGIAKHLTSNGIPTPSGRHKWQPNTVESILTNEKYKGDAVLQKTFTVDFLTKKIKVNEGEVPQYYVENSHPAIIEPDVFDMVQFEMKRRKEKGGHQSGTSCFSSKIVCGECGSFYGSKVWHSTSKYRRTIWQCNHKFKGSGKCRTPHFDETILKQLFLDSFNQLITSRDEILEN
;
A
#
# COMPACT_ATOMS: atom_id res chain seq x y z
N MET A 1 -6.49 -40.64 -44.44
CA MET A 1 -5.39 -39.70 -44.09
C MET A 1 -5.99 -38.40 -43.52
N PHE A 2 -6.83 -38.42 -42.48
CA PHE A 2 -7.36 -37.17 -41.90
C PHE A 2 -7.88 -37.42 -40.48
N ASP A 3 -7.00 -37.27 -39.47
CA ASP A 3 -7.41 -37.03 -38.06
C ASP A 3 -6.33 -36.34 -37.21
N SER A 4 -5.28 -35.80 -37.85
CA SER A 4 -4.12 -35.25 -37.15
C SER A 4 -4.44 -33.98 -36.33
N PRO A 5 -5.21 -32.99 -36.81
CA PRO A 5 -5.45 -31.75 -36.04
C PRO A 5 -6.25 -31.97 -34.75
N ARG A 6 -7.18 -32.93 -34.76
CA ARG A 6 -8.07 -33.24 -33.61
C ARG A 6 -7.29 -33.90 -32.48
N LEU A 7 -6.43 -34.87 -32.82
CA LEU A 7 -5.54 -35.54 -31.88
C LEU A 7 -4.58 -34.56 -31.19
N HIS A 8 -3.95 -33.65 -31.96
CA HIS A 8 -3.08 -32.62 -31.39
C HIS A 8 -3.82 -31.65 -30.45
N GLN A 9 -5.09 -31.36 -30.73
CA GLN A 9 -5.92 -30.50 -29.88
C GLN A 9 -6.34 -31.20 -28.58
N GLU A 10 -6.66 -32.50 -28.63
CA GLU A 10 -6.96 -33.31 -27.46
C GLU A 10 -5.73 -33.52 -26.56
N GLU A 11 -4.55 -33.77 -27.15
CA GLU A 11 -3.29 -33.82 -26.40
C GLU A 11 -2.99 -32.48 -25.72
N SER A 12 -3.16 -31.38 -26.45
CA SER A 12 -2.98 -30.03 -25.89
C SER A 12 -3.93 -29.74 -24.73
N ARG A 13 -5.19 -30.20 -24.83
CA ARG A 13 -6.20 -30.10 -23.76
C ARG A 13 -5.78 -30.91 -22.54
N SER A 14 -5.41 -32.17 -22.73
CA SER A 14 -4.96 -33.07 -21.66
C SER A 14 -3.73 -32.53 -20.92
N ILE A 15 -2.72 -32.02 -21.64
CA ILE A 15 -1.54 -31.39 -21.03
C ILE A 15 -1.96 -30.17 -20.20
N SER A 16 -2.84 -29.31 -20.75
CA SER A 16 -3.32 -28.13 -20.04
C SER A 16 -4.09 -28.48 -18.77
N GLU A 17 -4.93 -29.51 -18.81
CA GLU A 17 -5.68 -30.02 -17.66
C GLU A 17 -4.74 -30.59 -16.59
N ASN A 18 -3.74 -31.39 -16.97
CA ASN A 18 -2.76 -31.95 -16.05
C ASN A 18 -1.91 -30.86 -15.37
N VAL A 19 -1.45 -29.86 -16.13
CA VAL A 19 -0.73 -28.70 -15.58
C VAL A 19 -1.61 -27.92 -14.62
N THR A 20 -2.88 -27.68 -14.99
CA THR A 20 -3.84 -26.96 -14.15
C THR A 20 -4.13 -27.72 -12.87
N TRP A 21 -4.32 -29.04 -12.95
CA TRP A 21 -4.54 -29.90 -11.78
C TRP A 21 -3.33 -29.90 -10.84
N GLY A 22 -2.11 -30.03 -11.38
CA GLY A 22 -0.88 -29.95 -10.60
C GLY A 22 -0.74 -28.60 -9.88
N GLN A 23 -1.06 -27.51 -10.56
CA GLN A 23 -1.03 -26.16 -9.97
C GLN A 23 -2.10 -25.99 -8.87
N ARG A 24 -3.31 -26.51 -9.08
CA ARG A 24 -4.39 -26.49 -8.07
C ARG A 24 -4.02 -27.32 -6.84
N LYS A 25 -3.43 -28.50 -7.02
CA LYS A 25 -2.97 -29.32 -5.91
C LYS A 25 -1.90 -28.60 -5.08
N ARG A 26 -0.96 -27.91 -5.74
CA ARG A 26 0.02 -27.05 -5.04
C ARG A 26 -0.64 -25.94 -4.23
N PHE A 27 -1.71 -25.33 -4.74
CA PHE A 27 -2.47 -24.32 -4.00
C PHE A 27 -3.19 -24.91 -2.79
N ALA A 28 -3.82 -26.08 -2.94
CA ALA A 28 -4.45 -26.79 -1.83
C ALA A 28 -3.43 -27.22 -0.75
N ASP A 29 -2.21 -27.60 -1.15
CA ASP A 29 -1.10 -27.88 -0.24
C ASP A 29 -0.52 -26.61 0.43
N GLY A 30 -1.03 -25.41 0.12
CA GLY A 30 -0.52 -24.14 0.67
C GLY A 30 0.86 -23.73 0.15
N LYS A 31 1.35 -24.32 -0.96
CA LYS A 31 2.70 -24.05 -1.48
C LYS A 31 2.77 -22.68 -2.15
N VAL A 32 3.30 -21.70 -1.42
CA VAL A 32 3.47 -20.32 -1.88
C VAL A 32 4.65 -20.18 -2.84
N SER A 33 4.49 -19.32 -3.85
CA SER A 33 5.57 -18.91 -4.75
C SER A 33 5.52 -17.40 -4.98
N LEU A 34 6.68 -16.76 -4.96
CA LEU A 34 6.83 -15.33 -5.20
C LEU A 34 7.43 -15.08 -6.59
N PRO A 35 6.98 -14.01 -7.30
CA PRO A 35 7.55 -13.63 -8.59
C PRO A 35 8.85 -12.83 -8.39
N TYR A 36 9.88 -13.49 -7.86
CA TYR A 36 11.14 -12.89 -7.37
C TYR A 36 11.77 -11.84 -8.30
N ARG A 37 11.72 -12.03 -9.63
CA ARG A 37 12.30 -11.10 -10.61
C ARG A 37 11.78 -9.66 -10.53
N ARG A 38 10.58 -9.46 -10.00
CA ARG A 38 9.94 -8.14 -9.89
C ARG A 38 9.34 -7.91 -8.50
N PHE A 39 9.81 -8.66 -7.50
CA PHE A 39 9.29 -8.61 -6.14
C PHE A 39 10.38 -8.06 -5.23
N LEU A 40 10.21 -6.80 -4.80
CA LEU A 40 11.21 -6.10 -3.99
C LEU A 40 11.24 -6.68 -2.58
N GLY A 41 12.43 -6.92 -2.03
CA GLY A 41 12.63 -7.33 -0.65
C GLY A 41 12.81 -8.83 -0.43
N TYR A 42 12.65 -9.67 -1.47
CA TYR A 42 12.77 -11.12 -1.34
C TYR A 42 13.57 -11.77 -2.46
N GLU A 43 14.38 -12.74 -2.09
CA GLU A 43 15.06 -13.67 -2.98
C GLU A 43 14.58 -15.10 -2.73
N LYS A 44 14.86 -16.00 -3.69
CA LYS A 44 14.62 -17.42 -3.49
C LYS A 44 15.74 -17.98 -2.61
N GLY A 45 15.39 -18.42 -1.41
CA GLY A 45 16.29 -19.07 -0.47
C GLY A 45 16.80 -20.43 -0.98
N PRO A 46 17.83 -20.99 -0.32
CA PRO A 46 18.43 -22.28 -0.68
C PRO A 46 17.46 -23.46 -0.52
N ASP A 47 16.49 -23.34 0.40
CA ASP A 47 15.38 -24.26 0.64
C ASP A 47 14.21 -24.07 -0.35
N GLY A 48 14.30 -23.07 -1.23
CA GLY A 48 13.25 -22.68 -2.16
C GLY A 48 12.17 -21.79 -1.56
N LEU A 49 12.27 -21.42 -0.27
CA LEU A 49 11.36 -20.51 0.40
C LEU A 49 11.79 -19.04 0.23
N PRO A 50 10.88 -18.07 0.41
CA PRO A 50 11.25 -16.66 0.34
C PRO A 50 12.20 -16.27 1.47
N LYS A 51 13.32 -15.65 1.12
CA LYS A 51 14.29 -15.09 2.07
C LYS A 51 14.33 -13.58 1.90
N ILE A 52 14.35 -12.84 3.01
CA ILE A 52 14.38 -11.37 2.99
C ILE A 52 15.76 -10.88 2.55
N VAL A 53 15.76 -9.91 1.63
CA VAL A 53 16.93 -9.15 1.22
C VAL A 53 16.88 -7.79 1.91
N GLU A 54 17.66 -7.63 2.98
CA GLU A 54 17.54 -6.45 3.86
C GLU A 54 17.77 -5.10 3.17
N SER A 55 18.69 -5.03 2.20
CA SER A 55 18.93 -3.81 1.42
C SER A 55 17.70 -3.34 0.65
N GLU A 56 16.88 -4.26 0.15
CA GLU A 56 15.63 -3.97 -0.54
C GLU A 56 14.46 -3.79 0.44
N ALA A 57 14.43 -4.57 1.53
CA ALA A 57 13.40 -4.52 2.57
C ALA A 57 13.34 -3.15 3.26
N VAL A 58 14.49 -2.47 3.41
CA VAL A 58 14.54 -1.07 3.89
C VAL A 58 13.69 -0.14 3.01
N THR A 59 13.69 -0.35 1.68
CA THR A 59 12.87 0.45 0.76
C THR A 59 11.38 0.17 0.94
N VAL A 60 11.00 -1.09 1.14
CA VAL A 60 9.61 -1.47 1.44
C VAL A 60 9.16 -0.82 2.76
N ARG A 61 9.95 -0.95 3.83
CA ARG A 61 9.66 -0.31 5.13
C ARG A 61 9.57 1.23 5.02
N LEU A 62 10.41 1.84 4.18
CA LEU A 62 10.33 3.26 3.88
C LEU A 62 9.00 3.63 3.19
N ILE A 63 8.55 2.85 2.22
CA ILE A 63 7.27 3.08 1.53
C ILE A 63 6.09 3.07 2.51
N TYR A 64 6.01 2.07 3.39
CA TYR A 64 4.95 1.97 4.39
C TYR A 64 4.98 3.15 5.37
N ARG A 65 6.16 3.48 5.88
CA ARG A 65 6.35 4.63 6.78
C ARG A 65 5.91 5.94 6.14
N LEU A 66 6.39 6.25 4.94
CA LEU A 66 6.05 7.47 4.23
C LEU A 66 4.54 7.58 3.94
N PHE A 67 3.87 6.47 3.68
CA PHE A 67 2.43 6.45 3.49
C PHE A 67 1.66 6.79 4.77
N LEU A 68 2.05 6.21 5.91
CA LEU A 68 1.47 6.48 7.23
C LEU A 68 1.78 7.91 7.72
N GLU A 69 2.95 8.46 7.35
CA GLU A 69 3.29 9.88 7.52
C GLU A 69 2.43 10.82 6.66
N GLY A 70 1.50 10.28 5.86
CA GLY A 70 0.51 11.04 5.13
C GLY A 70 0.85 11.25 3.65
N LYS A 71 1.99 10.76 3.14
CA LYS A 71 2.29 10.90 1.70
C LYS A 71 1.30 10.09 0.86
N THR A 72 0.98 10.61 -0.32
CA THR A 72 0.22 9.86 -1.34
C THR A 72 1.13 8.89 -2.09
N PRO A 73 0.60 7.83 -2.71
CA PRO A 73 1.40 6.94 -3.57
C PRO A 73 2.20 7.71 -4.64
N SER A 74 1.59 8.74 -5.23
CA SER A 74 2.28 9.66 -6.15
C SER A 74 3.40 10.47 -5.49
N GLY A 75 3.19 10.94 -4.25
CA GLY A 75 4.23 11.63 -3.48
C GLY A 75 5.40 10.73 -3.11
N ILE A 76 5.11 9.47 -2.75
CA ILE A 76 6.11 8.44 -2.45
C ILE A 76 6.89 8.10 -3.72
N ALA A 77 6.22 7.86 -4.85
CA ALA A 77 6.88 7.58 -6.12
C ALA A 77 7.85 8.71 -6.54
N LYS A 78 7.43 9.96 -6.39
CA LYS A 78 8.31 11.13 -6.63
C LYS A 78 9.50 11.12 -5.68
N HIS A 79 9.26 10.92 -4.38
CA HIS A 79 10.32 10.86 -3.38
C HIS A 79 11.37 9.78 -3.70
N LEU A 80 10.94 8.56 -3.99
CA LEU A 80 11.85 7.45 -4.33
C LEU A 80 12.65 7.74 -5.61
N THR A 81 11.99 8.28 -6.65
CA THR A 81 12.63 8.66 -7.90
C THR A 81 13.69 9.76 -7.69
N SER A 82 13.37 10.80 -6.93
CA SER A 82 14.29 11.91 -6.66
C SER A 82 15.50 11.51 -5.81
N ASN A 83 15.35 10.49 -4.96
CA ASN A 83 16.45 9.92 -4.17
C ASN A 83 17.23 8.82 -4.93
N GLY A 84 16.94 8.59 -6.21
CA GLY A 84 17.68 7.62 -7.03
C GLY A 84 17.44 6.15 -6.66
N ILE A 85 16.39 5.84 -5.89
CA ILE A 85 16.09 4.47 -5.46
C ILE A 85 15.50 3.71 -6.67
N PRO A 86 16.05 2.55 -7.06
CA PRO A 86 15.53 1.79 -8.20
C PRO A 86 14.19 1.10 -7.88
N THR A 87 13.34 0.97 -8.89
CA THR A 87 12.08 0.18 -8.80
C THR A 87 12.35 -1.32 -8.70
N PRO A 88 11.36 -2.15 -8.32
CA PRO A 88 11.50 -3.61 -8.29
C PRO A 88 11.90 -4.25 -9.64
N SER A 89 11.73 -3.51 -10.75
CA SER A 89 12.15 -3.95 -12.10
C SER A 89 13.43 -3.28 -12.58
N GLY A 90 14.19 -2.62 -11.69
CA GLY A 90 15.45 -1.95 -12.01
C GLY A 90 15.32 -0.62 -12.76
N ARG A 91 14.11 -0.08 -12.94
CA ARG A 91 13.89 1.23 -13.58
C ARG A 91 14.14 2.37 -12.61
N HIS A 92 14.57 3.53 -13.12
CA HIS A 92 14.81 4.73 -12.31
C HIS A 92 13.54 5.48 -11.89
N LYS A 93 12.47 5.42 -12.70
CA LYS A 93 11.22 6.15 -12.44
C LYS A 93 10.18 5.27 -11.77
N TRP A 94 9.79 5.65 -10.55
CA TRP A 94 8.68 5.02 -9.84
C TRP A 94 7.33 5.48 -10.36
N GLN A 95 6.40 4.54 -10.50
CA GLN A 95 5.01 4.81 -10.85
C GLN A 95 4.13 4.70 -9.58
N PRO A 96 3.09 5.55 -9.43
CA PRO A 96 2.18 5.47 -8.28
C PRO A 96 1.58 4.08 -8.09
N ASN A 97 1.15 3.43 -9.18
CA ASN A 97 0.57 2.07 -9.13
C ASN A 97 1.56 1.02 -8.60
N THR A 98 2.87 1.19 -8.82
CA THR A 98 3.88 0.29 -8.24
C THR A 98 3.92 0.44 -6.73
N VAL A 99 3.84 1.67 -6.22
CA VAL A 99 3.77 1.93 -4.78
C VAL A 99 2.48 1.34 -4.19
N GLU A 100 1.33 1.55 -4.83
CA GLU A 100 0.04 0.98 -4.39
C GLU A 100 0.10 -0.55 -4.36
N SER A 101 0.69 -1.18 -5.39
CA SER A 101 0.86 -2.63 -5.43
C SER A 101 1.74 -3.17 -4.29
N ILE A 102 2.67 -2.37 -3.76
CA ILE A 102 3.49 -2.75 -2.60
C ILE A 102 2.70 -2.57 -1.30
N LEU A 103 1.96 -1.46 -1.17
CA LEU A 103 1.16 -1.15 0.01
C LEU A 103 -0.03 -2.10 0.22
N THR A 104 -0.53 -2.76 -0.83
CA THR A 104 -1.73 -3.61 -0.79
C THR A 104 -1.44 -5.10 -0.82
N ASN A 105 -0.17 -5.49 -1.00
CA ASN A 105 0.18 -6.88 -1.21
C ASN A 105 0.46 -7.58 0.12
N GLU A 106 -0.42 -8.53 0.45
CA GLU A 106 -0.41 -9.29 1.70
C GLU A 106 0.93 -10.02 1.94
N LYS A 107 1.69 -10.29 0.88
CA LYS A 107 3.00 -10.96 0.98
C LYS A 107 4.00 -10.17 1.81
N TYR A 108 3.88 -8.84 1.85
CA TYR A 108 4.78 -8.04 2.68
C TYR A 108 4.56 -8.23 4.19
N LYS A 109 3.38 -8.71 4.60
CA LYS A 109 3.10 -9.14 5.98
C LYS A 109 3.25 -10.65 6.22
N GLY A 110 3.85 -11.37 5.26
CA GLY A 110 4.09 -12.82 5.37
C GLY A 110 2.92 -13.72 4.92
N ASP A 111 1.79 -13.13 4.53
CA ASP A 111 0.62 -13.89 4.09
C ASP A 111 0.61 -14.12 2.58
N ALA A 112 -0.21 -15.05 2.10
CA ALA A 112 -0.38 -15.25 0.66
C ALA A 112 -1.80 -15.68 0.32
N VAL A 113 -2.40 -15.03 -0.68
CA VAL A 113 -3.62 -15.53 -1.31
C VAL A 113 -3.27 -16.24 -2.60
N LEU A 114 -3.60 -17.54 -2.65
CA LEU A 114 -3.35 -18.43 -3.77
C LEU A 114 -4.57 -18.49 -4.68
N GLN A 115 -4.33 -18.73 -5.98
CA GLN A 115 -5.39 -18.85 -6.98
C GLN A 115 -6.29 -17.59 -7.14
N LYS A 116 -5.68 -16.39 -7.07
CA LYS A 116 -6.35 -15.10 -7.38
C LYS A 116 -6.87 -15.00 -8.82
N THR A 117 -6.31 -15.80 -9.73
CA THR A 117 -6.70 -15.86 -11.13
C THR A 117 -6.69 -17.30 -11.62
N PHE A 118 -7.43 -17.57 -12.70
CA PHE A 118 -7.45 -18.88 -13.35
C PHE A 118 -7.59 -18.75 -14.86
N THR A 119 -7.17 -19.78 -15.59
CA THR A 119 -7.31 -19.86 -17.05
C THR A 119 -8.72 -20.36 -17.38
N VAL A 120 -9.47 -19.60 -18.18
CA VAL A 120 -10.83 -19.93 -18.60
C VAL A 120 -10.83 -20.83 -19.83
N ASP A 121 -9.92 -20.54 -20.76
CA ASP A 121 -9.82 -21.24 -22.04
C ASP A 121 -8.36 -21.63 -22.29
N PHE A 122 -8.14 -22.92 -22.51
CA PHE A 122 -6.82 -23.51 -22.73
C PHE A 122 -6.23 -23.17 -24.11
N LEU A 123 -7.07 -22.94 -25.13
CA LEU A 123 -6.61 -22.54 -26.47
C LEU A 123 -6.16 -21.09 -26.48
N THR A 124 -7.03 -20.18 -26.02
CA THR A 124 -6.71 -18.74 -26.02
C THR A 124 -5.84 -18.32 -24.85
N LYS A 125 -5.62 -19.20 -23.85
CA LYS A 125 -4.92 -18.93 -22.60
C LYS A 125 -5.46 -17.71 -21.86
N LYS A 126 -6.75 -17.42 -22.03
CA LYS A 126 -7.41 -16.28 -21.42
C LYS A 126 -7.50 -16.46 -19.91
N ILE A 127 -6.94 -15.51 -19.16
CA ILE A 127 -6.92 -15.51 -17.69
C ILE A 127 -8.03 -14.58 -17.18
N LYS A 128 -8.78 -15.05 -16.17
CA LYS A 128 -9.78 -14.25 -15.43
C LYS A 128 -9.38 -14.15 -13.96
N VAL A 129 -9.75 -13.06 -13.31
CA VAL A 129 -9.76 -12.96 -11.84
C VAL A 129 -10.76 -13.98 -11.29
N ASN A 130 -10.36 -14.64 -10.21
CA ASN A 130 -11.22 -15.58 -9.50
C ASN A 130 -12.14 -14.81 -8.56
N GLU A 131 -13.43 -14.88 -8.82
CA GLU A 131 -14.52 -14.24 -8.05
C GLU A 131 -15.33 -15.30 -7.27
N GLY A 132 -14.85 -16.56 -7.24
CA GLY A 132 -15.49 -17.69 -6.58
C GLY A 132 -15.71 -18.91 -7.48
N GLU A 133 -15.31 -18.87 -8.75
CA GLU A 133 -15.48 -19.98 -9.69
C GLU A 133 -14.61 -21.19 -9.33
N VAL A 134 -13.49 -20.95 -8.65
CA VAL A 134 -12.57 -22.00 -8.18
C VAL A 134 -12.12 -21.69 -6.75
N PRO A 135 -11.72 -22.72 -5.96
CA PRO A 135 -11.25 -22.48 -4.60
C PRO A 135 -10.10 -21.48 -4.55
N GLN A 136 -10.18 -20.55 -3.60
CA GLN A 136 -9.12 -19.61 -3.26
C GLN A 136 -8.60 -19.98 -1.86
N TYR A 137 -7.29 -19.97 -1.67
CA TYR A 137 -6.67 -20.36 -0.41
C TYR A 137 -5.93 -19.17 0.20
N TYR A 138 -6.19 -18.89 1.46
CA TYR A 138 -5.46 -17.91 2.26
C TYR A 138 -4.46 -18.65 3.15
N VAL A 139 -3.17 -18.33 3.02
CA VAL A 139 -2.10 -18.95 3.81
C VAL A 139 -1.47 -17.87 4.68
N GLU A 140 -1.66 -17.99 5.98
CA GLU A 140 -1.06 -17.11 6.98
C GLU A 140 0.39 -17.49 7.25
N ASN A 141 1.22 -16.49 7.57
CA ASN A 141 2.62 -16.69 8.01
C ASN A 141 3.43 -17.63 7.10
N SER A 142 3.15 -17.57 5.80
CA SER A 142 3.73 -18.45 4.79
C SER A 142 5.23 -18.24 4.57
N HIS A 143 5.75 -17.06 4.92
CA HIS A 143 7.15 -16.69 4.80
C HIS A 143 7.47 -15.52 5.76
N PRO A 144 8.76 -15.23 6.04
CA PRO A 144 9.13 -14.11 6.89
C PRO A 144 8.55 -12.79 6.40
N ALA A 145 7.90 -12.04 7.29
CA ALA A 145 7.31 -10.74 6.97
C ALA A 145 8.36 -9.63 6.92
N ILE A 146 8.24 -8.70 5.97
CA ILE A 146 9.04 -7.45 5.97
C ILE A 146 8.35 -6.36 6.81
N ILE A 147 7.02 -6.40 6.86
CA ILE A 147 6.14 -5.46 7.54
C ILE A 147 5.33 -6.22 8.57
N GLU A 148 5.27 -5.71 9.79
CA GLU A 148 4.41 -6.27 10.84
C GLU A 148 2.93 -6.24 10.40
N PRO A 149 2.13 -7.28 10.73
CA PRO A 149 0.71 -7.33 10.39
C PRO A 149 -0.06 -6.06 10.77
N ASP A 150 0.17 -5.52 11.97
CA ASP A 150 -0.47 -4.30 12.45
C ASP A 150 -0.18 -3.09 11.56
N VAL A 151 1.06 -2.95 11.08
CA VAL A 151 1.46 -1.85 10.20
C VAL A 151 0.79 -2.00 8.83
N PHE A 152 0.66 -3.23 8.33
CA PHE A 152 -0.07 -3.50 7.09
C PHE A 152 -1.55 -3.14 7.23
N ASP A 153 -2.18 -3.51 8.34
CA ASP A 153 -3.59 -3.26 8.61
C ASP A 153 -3.88 -1.76 8.78
N MET A 154 -2.99 -1.03 9.46
CA MET A 154 -3.05 0.44 9.54
C MET A 154 -3.00 1.09 8.15
N VAL A 155 -2.16 0.58 7.25
CA VAL A 155 -2.11 1.06 5.85
C VAL A 155 -3.40 0.76 5.12
N GLN A 156 -3.95 -0.46 5.23
CA GLN A 156 -5.22 -0.81 4.57
C GLN A 156 -6.38 0.06 5.07
N PHE A 157 -6.45 0.29 6.39
CA PHE A 157 -7.43 1.18 7.00
C PHE A 157 -7.31 2.61 6.49
N GLU A 158 -6.09 3.16 6.45
CA GLU A 158 -5.84 4.51 5.94
C GLU A 158 -6.17 4.62 4.44
N MET A 159 -5.86 3.60 3.63
CA MET A 159 -6.25 3.55 2.21
C MET A 159 -7.77 3.57 2.05
N LYS A 160 -8.50 2.75 2.83
CA LYS A 160 -9.97 2.72 2.83
C LYS A 160 -10.56 4.08 3.23
N ARG A 161 -10.08 4.67 4.33
CA ARG A 161 -10.51 5.99 4.80
C ARG A 161 -10.29 7.07 3.73
N ARG A 162 -9.13 7.07 3.05
CA ARG A 162 -8.84 8.03 1.98
C ARG A 162 -9.78 7.85 0.78
N LYS A 163 -10.10 6.60 0.42
CA LYS A 163 -11.01 6.27 -0.68
C LYS A 163 -12.44 6.73 -0.37
N GLU A 164 -12.94 6.44 0.83
CA GLU A 164 -14.30 6.82 1.26
C GLU A 164 -14.45 8.34 1.38
N LYS A 165 -13.43 9.04 1.89
CA LYS A 165 -13.42 10.51 1.94
C LYS A 165 -13.47 11.16 0.55
N GLY A 166 -12.84 10.53 -0.44
CA GLY A 166 -12.69 11.08 -1.78
C GLY A 166 -11.86 12.38 -1.82
N GLY A 167 -11.83 12.99 -3.01
CA GLY A 167 -11.16 14.27 -3.24
C GLY A 167 -9.63 14.23 -3.25
N HIS A 168 -9.02 15.39 -3.52
CA HIS A 168 -7.57 15.52 -3.62
C HIS A 168 -6.89 15.47 -2.24
N GLN A 169 -5.88 14.61 -2.10
CA GLN A 169 -5.01 14.55 -0.93
C GLN A 169 -3.66 15.19 -1.26
N SER A 170 -3.28 16.25 -0.54
CA SER A 170 -2.00 16.95 -0.80
C SER A 170 -0.79 16.11 -0.42
N GLY A 171 -0.96 15.18 0.54
CA GLY A 171 0.06 14.26 1.05
C GLY A 171 1.36 14.91 1.49
N THR A 172 1.28 16.15 1.99
CA THR A 172 2.44 17.01 2.22
C THR A 172 3.06 16.81 3.60
N SER A 173 2.24 16.48 4.59
CA SER A 173 2.62 16.32 6.00
C SER A 173 1.65 15.39 6.73
N CYS A 174 2.05 14.89 7.90
CA CYS A 174 1.27 13.98 8.75
C CYS A 174 -0.09 14.53 9.18
N PHE A 175 -0.28 15.85 9.22
CA PHE A 175 -1.56 16.48 9.55
C PHE A 175 -2.46 16.76 8.35
N SER A 176 -2.00 16.43 7.13
CA SER A 176 -2.78 16.69 5.91
C SER A 176 -4.12 15.99 6.02
N SER A 177 -5.22 16.70 5.74
CA SER A 177 -6.56 16.14 5.78
C SER A 177 -7.05 15.63 7.16
N LYS A 178 -6.38 15.99 8.27
CA LYS A 178 -6.74 15.56 9.64
C LYS A 178 -7.25 16.69 10.53
N ILE A 179 -6.87 17.94 10.27
CA ILE A 179 -7.28 19.07 11.10
C ILE A 179 -8.52 19.72 10.52
N VAL A 180 -9.63 19.64 11.25
CA VAL A 180 -10.92 20.20 10.87
C VAL A 180 -11.11 21.57 11.52
N CYS A 181 -11.58 22.54 10.74
CA CYS A 181 -11.89 23.87 11.23
C CYS A 181 -13.21 23.86 12.02
N GLY A 182 -13.16 24.28 13.29
CA GLY A 182 -14.35 24.34 14.15
C GLY A 182 -15.41 25.37 13.74
N GLU A 183 -15.08 26.33 12.87
CA GLU A 183 -16.05 27.36 12.43
C GLU A 183 -16.77 26.98 11.14
N CYS A 184 -16.03 26.48 10.13
CA CYS A 184 -16.60 26.23 8.79
C CYS A 184 -16.59 24.76 8.37
N GLY A 185 -16.08 23.84 9.21
CA GLY A 185 -15.98 22.41 8.91
C GLY A 185 -14.96 22.02 7.83
N SER A 186 -14.35 22.99 7.13
CA SER A 186 -13.30 22.72 6.14
C SER A 186 -11.99 22.28 6.80
N PHE A 187 -11.10 21.65 6.05
CA PHE A 187 -9.79 21.25 6.55
C PHE A 187 -8.80 22.41 6.59
N TYR A 188 -7.92 22.38 7.58
CA TYR A 188 -6.67 23.13 7.53
C TYR A 188 -5.73 22.52 6.49
N GLY A 189 -4.96 23.37 5.82
CA GLY A 189 -3.90 22.97 4.91
C GLY A 189 -2.60 23.66 5.26
N SER A 190 -1.50 22.95 5.02
CA SER A 190 -0.15 23.51 5.09
C SER A 190 0.03 24.63 4.06
N LYS A 191 0.74 25.68 4.46
CA LYS A 191 1.16 26.84 3.66
C LYS A 191 2.61 27.15 4.03
N VAL A 192 3.43 27.47 3.04
CA VAL A 192 4.82 27.92 3.28
C VAL A 192 4.82 29.44 3.31
N TRP A 193 5.28 30.02 4.42
CA TRP A 193 5.51 31.45 4.57
C TRP A 193 7.01 31.74 4.50
N HIS A 194 7.37 32.91 3.98
CA HIS A 194 8.75 33.33 3.76
C HIS A 194 9.59 32.30 2.97
N SER A 195 9.04 31.74 1.89
CA SER A 195 9.63 30.61 1.15
C SER A 195 11.06 30.83 0.65
N THR A 196 11.45 32.08 0.40
CA THR A 196 12.75 32.49 -0.14
C THR A 196 13.72 33.04 0.90
N SER A 197 13.35 33.11 2.18
CA SER A 197 14.19 33.70 3.23
C SER A 197 14.58 32.70 4.31
N LYS A 198 15.55 33.08 5.15
CA LYS A 198 15.98 32.28 6.32
C LYS A 198 14.87 32.07 7.37
N TYR A 199 13.77 32.83 7.27
CA TYR A 199 12.62 32.73 8.16
C TYR A 199 11.52 31.82 7.58
N ARG A 200 11.85 30.99 6.58
CA ARG A 200 10.95 30.02 5.99
C ARG A 200 10.32 29.15 7.07
N ARG A 201 8.99 29.14 7.12
CA ARG A 201 8.21 28.33 8.06
C ARG A 201 6.96 27.77 7.43
N THR A 202 6.50 26.65 7.98
CA THR A 202 5.24 26.02 7.59
C THR A 202 4.17 26.39 8.60
N ILE A 203 3.09 26.99 8.10
CA ILE A 203 1.90 27.31 8.89
C ILE A 203 0.71 26.51 8.39
N TRP A 204 -0.21 26.22 9.30
CA TRP A 204 -1.47 25.55 9.04
C TRP A 204 -2.60 26.56 9.11
N GLN A 205 -3.37 26.67 8.04
CA GLN A 205 -4.49 27.61 7.94
C GLN A 205 -5.70 26.91 7.31
N CYS A 206 -6.90 27.25 7.78
CA CYS A 206 -8.15 26.81 7.16
C CYS A 206 -8.13 27.09 5.64
N ASN A 207 -8.35 26.06 4.81
CA ASN A 207 -8.32 26.21 3.36
C ASN A 207 -9.46 27.08 2.82
N HIS A 208 -10.52 27.29 3.62
CA HIS A 208 -11.65 28.17 3.29
C HIS A 208 -11.53 29.55 3.95
N LYS A 209 -10.39 29.89 4.56
CA LYS A 209 -10.22 31.16 5.29
C LYS A 209 -10.65 32.39 4.50
N PHE A 210 -10.34 32.39 3.21
CA PHE A 210 -10.64 33.49 2.30
C PHE A 210 -11.57 33.08 1.14
N LYS A 211 -12.32 31.98 1.28
CA LYS A 211 -13.27 31.51 0.25
C LYS A 211 -14.71 31.78 0.67
N GLY A 212 -15.57 32.13 -0.29
CA GLY A 212 -17.01 32.35 -0.06
C GLY A 212 -17.35 33.73 0.51
N SER A 213 -18.61 33.90 0.92
CA SER A 213 -19.18 35.18 1.41
C SER A 213 -18.84 35.49 2.88
N GLY A 214 -18.43 34.49 3.66
CA GLY A 214 -17.99 34.65 5.06
C GLY A 214 -16.52 34.25 5.24
N LYS A 215 -15.71 35.15 5.79
CA LYS A 215 -14.30 34.86 6.12
C LYS A 215 -14.24 34.08 7.43
N CYS A 216 -13.65 32.89 7.39
CA CYS A 216 -13.39 32.12 8.61
C CYS A 216 -12.36 32.83 9.48
N ARG A 217 -12.66 32.97 10.78
CA ARG A 217 -11.87 33.74 11.75
C ARG A 217 -10.85 32.90 12.49
N THR A 218 -10.93 31.57 12.38
CA THR A 218 -10.00 30.67 13.10
C THR A 218 -8.52 30.99 12.83
N PRO A 219 -7.65 30.91 13.85
CA PRO A 219 -6.24 31.30 13.73
C PRO A 219 -5.46 30.36 12.82
N HIS A 220 -4.24 30.76 12.47
CA HIS A 220 -3.25 29.88 11.87
C HIS A 220 -2.33 29.34 12.97
N PHE A 221 -1.71 28.19 12.71
CA PHE A 221 -0.80 27.55 13.66
C PHE A 221 0.54 27.28 12.99
N ASP A 222 1.65 27.58 13.66
CA ASP A 222 2.95 27.07 13.22
C ASP A 222 2.97 25.54 13.37
N GLU A 223 3.58 24.84 12.41
CA GLU A 223 3.64 23.37 12.43
C GLU A 223 4.27 22.82 13.71
N THR A 224 5.26 23.52 14.28
CA THR A 224 5.91 23.12 15.53
C THR A 224 4.93 23.15 16.71
N ILE A 225 4.10 24.20 16.81
CA ILE A 225 3.09 24.32 17.86
C ILE A 225 2.07 23.20 17.72
N LEU A 226 1.62 22.93 16.51
CA LEU A 226 0.68 21.86 16.22
C LEU A 226 1.22 20.47 16.60
N LYS A 227 2.50 20.21 16.35
CA LYS A 227 3.18 18.97 16.80
C LYS A 227 3.20 18.88 18.32
N GLN A 228 3.56 19.97 19.01
CA GLN A 228 3.58 20.00 20.47
C GLN A 228 2.20 19.73 21.06
N LEU A 229 1.17 20.43 20.58
CA LEU A 229 -0.21 20.24 21.03
C LEU A 229 -0.69 18.79 20.81
N PHE A 230 -0.32 18.17 19.69
CA PHE A 230 -0.64 16.77 19.44
C PHE A 230 0.04 15.85 20.44
N LEU A 231 1.34 16.04 20.70
CA LEU A 231 2.09 15.24 21.68
C LEU A 231 1.51 15.40 23.09
N ASP A 232 1.18 16.63 23.50
CA ASP A 232 0.61 16.91 24.81
C ASP A 232 -0.75 16.21 24.96
N SER A 233 -1.63 16.34 23.95
CA SER A 233 -2.94 15.68 23.94
C SER A 233 -2.82 14.15 23.94
N PHE A 234 -1.87 13.61 23.17
CA PHE A 234 -1.64 12.18 23.07
C PHE A 234 -1.07 11.59 24.37
N ASN A 235 -0.14 12.30 25.02
CA ASN A 235 0.41 11.88 26.31
C ASN A 235 -0.68 11.86 27.39
N GLN A 236 -1.57 12.85 27.42
CA GLN A 236 -2.72 12.86 28.33
C GLN A 236 -3.65 11.65 28.12
N LEU A 237 -3.92 11.30 26.86
CA LEU A 237 -4.71 10.11 26.52
C LEU A 237 -4.01 8.82 26.97
N ILE A 238 -2.69 8.71 26.79
CA ILE A 238 -1.92 7.54 27.25
C ILE A 238 -1.90 7.44 28.77
N THR A 239 -1.76 8.56 29.50
CA THR A 239 -1.78 8.54 30.97
C THR A 239 -3.14 8.07 31.51
N SER A 240 -4.21 8.27 30.74
CA SER A 240 -5.57 7.80 31.06
C SER A 240 -5.92 6.47 30.39
N ARG A 241 -4.94 5.76 29.80
CA ARG A 241 -5.17 4.59 28.94
C ARG A 241 -5.89 3.47 29.67
N ASP A 242 -5.52 3.22 30.93
CA ASP A 242 -6.09 2.10 31.68
C ASP A 242 -7.59 2.34 31.99
N GLU A 243 -8.01 3.59 32.23
CA GLU A 243 -9.44 3.96 32.37
C GLU A 243 -10.23 3.87 31.04
N ILE A 244 -9.56 4.04 29.89
CA ILE A 244 -10.18 3.97 28.56
C ILE A 244 -10.32 2.52 28.07
N LEU A 245 -9.40 1.63 28.47
CA LEU A 245 -9.46 0.20 28.10
C LEU A 245 -10.42 -0.62 28.98
N GLU A 246 -10.78 -0.10 30.16
CA GLU A 246 -11.73 -0.73 31.09
C GLU A 246 -13.21 -0.39 30.81
N ASN A 247 -13.50 0.56 29.91
CA ASN A 247 -14.84 0.95 29.47
C ASN A 247 -15.14 0.51 28.03
#